data_AF-A0A1D8NK75-F1
#
_entry.id   AF-A0A1D8NK75-F1
#
_cell.length_a   1.000
_cell.length_b   1.000
_cell.length_c   1.000
_cell.angle_alpha   90.00
_cell.angle_beta   90.00
_cell.angle_gamma   90.00
#
_symmetry.space_group_name_H-M   'P 1'
#
loop_
_entity.id
_entity.type
_entity.pdbx_description
1 polymer ?
#
loop_
_entity_poly.entity_id
_entity_poly.type
_entity_poly.pdbx_seq_one_letter_code
_entity_poly.pdbx_strand_id
1 'polypeptide(L)'
;MFRPTRLPRIQLLKPLFSRRFLSYTIAEAYSAKPRPPHQQSKPPAGENRPPTGEDAFFHVSLSKTDSPDSYTYSNTAFGVTDGVGGWAEMGVNSSDFSYYLCHESSNLAVEKAKEIEKEPAFAEKPLASLISPKQLLTNAYNKIVREKTVKAGGSTACIGVAGQDGQVAVANLGDSGFMVFRNGKLAGGSKAQTHAFNTPYQLAIIPDELKRSDERQGLRHIEDTPAMADQFSFTAEPGDVIVLATDGLTDNMSAQDTLKIVNETMLEHGSWIKDDKEGIKSSGEHKGAMDLARRIVLKAKSLSTNKQHLSPFAKEVQQVMKVHYMGGKPDDITVLVVIVNE
;
A
#
# COMPACT_ATOMS: atom_id res chain seq x y z
N MET A 1 -5.44 70.43 -36.21
CA MET A 1 -5.91 69.02 -36.21
C MET A 1 -4.82 68.14 -35.62
N PHE A 2 -4.91 67.80 -34.34
CA PHE A 2 -4.05 66.78 -33.72
C PHE A 2 -4.94 65.60 -33.30
N ARG A 3 -4.72 64.42 -33.88
CA ARG A 3 -5.36 63.18 -33.43
C ARG A 3 -4.54 62.59 -32.27
N PRO A 4 -5.16 62.15 -31.16
CA PRO A 4 -4.41 61.43 -30.13
C PRO A 4 -4.17 59.99 -30.59
N THR A 5 -2.91 59.56 -30.53
CA THR A 5 -2.48 58.17 -30.69
C THR A 5 -2.93 57.36 -29.46
N ARG A 6 -3.70 56.29 -29.70
CA ARG A 6 -4.08 55.33 -28.64
C ARG A 6 -2.86 54.49 -28.27
N LEU A 7 -2.47 54.50 -27.00
CA LEU A 7 -1.53 53.54 -26.43
C LEU A 7 -2.12 52.11 -26.54
N PRO A 8 -1.30 51.09 -26.85
CA PRO A 8 -1.79 49.71 -26.91
C PRO A 8 -2.24 49.25 -25.52
N ARG A 9 -3.44 48.67 -25.45
CA ARG A 9 -3.93 47.97 -24.26
C ARG A 9 -2.95 46.84 -23.93
N ILE A 10 -2.30 46.92 -22.78
CA ILE A 10 -1.61 45.77 -22.17
C ILE A 10 -2.69 44.72 -21.93
N GLN A 11 -2.69 43.67 -22.74
CA GLN A 11 -3.44 42.46 -22.46
C GLN A 11 -2.75 41.84 -21.24
N LEU A 12 -3.36 42.00 -20.06
CA LEU A 12 -3.06 41.16 -18.91
C LEU A 12 -3.25 39.71 -19.37
N LEU A 13 -2.14 39.01 -19.57
CA LEU A 13 -2.13 37.56 -19.75
C LEU A 13 -2.95 36.98 -18.60
N LYS A 14 -4.06 36.31 -18.95
CA LYS A 14 -4.76 35.45 -17.99
C LYS A 14 -3.71 34.49 -17.40
N PRO A 15 -3.70 34.24 -16.09
CA PRO A 15 -2.75 33.31 -15.51
C PRO A 15 -2.89 31.96 -16.22
N LEU A 16 -1.77 31.50 -16.80
CA LEU A 16 -1.63 30.18 -17.39
C LEU A 16 -1.95 29.15 -16.31
N PHE A 17 -2.94 28.28 -16.60
CA PHE A 17 -3.32 27.08 -15.85
C PHE A 17 -3.35 27.21 -14.32
N SER A 18 -4.55 27.30 -13.74
CA SER A 18 -4.76 26.86 -12.36
C SER A 18 -4.22 25.42 -12.26
N ARG A 19 -3.06 25.23 -11.64
CA ARG A 19 -2.59 23.90 -11.26
C ARG A 19 -3.64 23.36 -10.28
N ARG A 20 -4.39 22.34 -10.71
CA ARG A 20 -5.30 21.62 -9.82
C ARG A 20 -4.43 20.73 -8.94
N PHE A 21 -4.57 20.89 -7.63
CA PHE A 21 -3.81 20.11 -6.65
C PHE A 21 -4.68 18.97 -6.17
N LEU A 22 -4.20 17.75 -6.29
CA LEU A 22 -4.93 16.58 -5.81
C LEU A 22 -4.81 16.46 -4.30
N SER A 23 -5.82 15.84 -3.71
CA SER A 23 -5.75 15.31 -2.34
C SER A 23 -6.14 13.84 -2.32
N TYR A 24 -5.84 13.17 -1.21
CA TYR A 24 -5.94 11.72 -1.10
C TYR A 24 -6.72 11.38 0.17
N THR A 25 -7.92 10.82 0.02
CA THR A 25 -8.68 10.28 1.15
C THR A 25 -8.29 8.83 1.36
N ILE A 26 -7.73 8.52 2.52
CA ILE A 26 -7.23 7.17 2.85
C ILE A 26 -8.12 6.52 3.90
N ALA A 27 -8.46 5.25 3.68
CA ALA A 27 -9.16 4.44 4.66
C ALA A 27 -8.56 3.03 4.71
N GLU A 28 -8.48 2.51 5.93
CA GLU A 28 -7.98 1.18 6.25
C GLU A 28 -9.11 0.24 6.66
N ALA A 29 -8.94 -1.05 6.37
CA ALA A 29 -9.70 -2.11 6.99
C ALA A 29 -8.82 -3.35 7.12
N TYR A 30 -9.12 -4.21 8.10
CA TYR A 30 -8.35 -5.42 8.33
C TYR A 30 -9.16 -6.52 9.01
N SER A 31 -8.70 -7.77 8.86
CA SER A 31 -9.25 -8.95 9.53
C SER A 31 -8.15 -9.96 9.80
N ALA A 32 -7.71 -10.02 11.06
CA ALA A 32 -6.72 -11.02 11.48
C ALA A 32 -7.27 -12.45 11.39
N LYS A 33 -6.42 -13.42 11.05
CA LYS A 33 -6.75 -14.84 11.18
C LYS A 33 -6.77 -15.25 12.65
N PRO A 34 -7.74 -16.08 13.08
CA PRO A 34 -7.74 -16.63 14.43
C PRO A 34 -6.46 -17.43 14.69
N ARG A 35 -5.79 -17.15 15.81
CA ARG A 35 -4.59 -17.86 16.26
C ARG A 35 -4.80 -18.50 17.63
N PRO A 36 -4.24 -19.70 17.88
CA PRO A 36 -4.15 -20.26 19.22
C PRO A 36 -3.51 -19.28 20.22
N PRO A 37 -3.87 -19.31 21.52
CA PRO A 37 -3.36 -18.35 22.51
C PRO A 37 -1.83 -18.25 22.59
N HIS A 38 -1.11 -19.34 22.32
CA HIS A 38 0.36 -19.39 22.33
C HIS A 38 1.01 -18.76 21.09
N GLN A 39 0.24 -18.52 20.02
CA GLN A 39 0.67 -17.87 18.78
C GLN A 39 0.07 -16.46 18.64
N GLN A 40 -0.71 -15.99 19.62
CA GLN A 40 -1.24 -14.62 19.59
C GLN A 40 -0.10 -13.63 19.85
N SER A 41 0.16 -12.77 18.87
CA SER A 41 1.04 -11.63 19.03
C SER A 41 0.45 -10.69 20.08
N LYS A 42 1.21 -10.45 21.15
CA LYS A 42 0.92 -9.35 22.07
C LYS A 42 1.89 -8.23 21.75
N PRO A 43 1.41 -7.00 21.47
CA PRO A 43 2.32 -5.89 21.29
C PRO A 43 3.15 -5.70 22.57
N PRO A 44 4.42 -5.25 22.44
CA PRO A 44 5.21 -4.81 23.58
C PRO A 44 4.44 -3.81 24.44
N ALA A 45 4.70 -3.83 25.75
CA ALA A 45 4.03 -2.93 26.69
C ALA A 45 4.23 -1.46 26.27
N GLY A 46 3.13 -0.72 26.11
CA GLY A 46 3.14 0.69 25.68
C GLY A 46 2.91 0.92 24.20
N GLU A 47 2.88 -0.13 23.37
CA GLU A 47 2.58 -0.02 21.95
C GLU A 47 1.10 -0.30 21.67
N ASN A 48 0.41 0.68 21.08
CA ASN A 48 -0.99 0.52 20.67
C ASN A 48 -1.04 0.15 19.17
N ARG A 49 -0.84 -1.14 18.86
CA ARG A 49 -0.89 -1.65 17.49
C ARG A 49 -2.33 -2.02 17.10
N PRO A 50 -2.79 -1.69 15.87
CA PRO A 50 -4.06 -2.23 15.36
C PRO A 50 -4.04 -3.77 15.39
N PRO A 51 -5.15 -4.46 15.74
CA PRO A 51 -5.21 -5.91 15.83
C PRO A 51 -5.32 -6.56 14.44
N THR A 52 -4.25 -6.39 13.67
CA THR A 52 -4.07 -6.82 12.27
C THR A 52 -3.47 -8.23 12.15
N GLY A 53 -3.03 -8.81 13.28
CA GLY A 53 -2.36 -10.11 13.31
C GLY A 53 -0.85 -9.95 13.18
N GLU A 54 -0.29 -10.50 12.10
CA GLU A 54 1.11 -10.38 11.65
C GLU A 54 1.26 -9.36 10.51
N ASP A 55 0.16 -8.88 9.94
CA ASP A 55 0.14 -7.71 9.05
C ASP A 55 0.41 -6.40 9.81
N ALA A 56 0.78 -5.35 9.08
CA ALA A 56 0.70 -3.97 9.54
C ALA A 56 0.42 -3.01 8.38
N PHE A 57 0.07 -1.77 8.73
CA PHE A 57 -0.13 -0.70 7.76
C PHE A 57 0.23 0.66 8.35
N PHE A 58 0.43 1.66 7.49
CA PHE A 58 0.47 3.06 7.87
C PHE A 58 -0.09 3.95 6.76
N HIS A 59 -0.55 5.13 7.14
CA HIS A 59 -0.70 6.27 6.27
C HIS A 59 -0.43 7.54 7.08
N VAL A 60 0.26 8.50 6.49
CA VAL A 60 0.70 9.71 7.20
C VAL A 60 0.66 10.92 6.28
N SER A 61 0.27 12.07 6.82
CA SER A 61 0.39 13.35 6.12
C SER A 61 1.84 13.80 6.08
N LEU A 62 2.29 14.25 4.91
CA LEU A 62 3.61 14.82 4.67
C LEU A 62 3.56 16.34 4.52
N SER A 63 2.39 16.95 4.66
CA SER A 63 2.21 18.40 4.71
C SER A 63 1.41 18.79 5.96
N LYS A 64 1.54 20.07 6.38
CA LYS A 64 0.59 20.65 7.34
C LYS A 64 -0.79 20.61 6.71
N THR A 65 -1.75 19.96 7.37
CA THR A 65 -3.12 19.88 6.88
C THR A 65 -3.90 21.04 7.49
N ASP A 66 -4.46 21.92 6.67
CA ASP A 66 -5.51 22.85 7.10
C ASP A 66 -6.90 22.17 7.09
N SER A 67 -6.97 20.92 6.60
CA SER A 67 -8.19 20.10 6.58
C SER A 67 -8.59 19.70 8.01
N PRO A 68 -9.86 19.92 8.40
CA PRO A 68 -10.40 19.37 9.66
C PRO A 68 -10.58 17.84 9.60
N ASP A 69 -10.57 17.24 8.40
CA ASP A 69 -10.70 15.79 8.22
C ASP A 69 -9.34 15.10 8.30
N SER A 70 -9.16 14.25 9.32
CA SER A 70 -7.88 13.57 9.65
C SER A 70 -7.41 12.52 8.63
N TYR A 71 -8.19 12.27 7.58
CA TYR A 71 -7.99 11.19 6.60
C TYR A 71 -7.76 11.69 5.16
N THR A 72 -7.73 13.01 4.94
CA THR A 72 -7.50 13.61 3.62
C THR A 72 -6.19 14.37 3.61
N TYR A 73 -5.29 14.00 2.71
CA TYR A 73 -3.92 14.53 2.66
C TYR A 73 -3.60 15.10 1.28
N SER A 74 -2.93 16.24 1.20
CA SER A 74 -2.40 16.76 -0.08
C SER A 74 -1.12 16.04 -0.48
N ASN A 75 -0.29 15.70 0.50
CA ASN A 75 0.94 14.95 0.35
C ASN A 75 0.95 13.83 1.39
N THR A 76 1.20 12.59 0.98
CA THR A 76 1.08 11.44 1.89
C THR A 76 2.06 10.31 1.56
N ALA A 77 2.47 9.59 2.59
CA ALA A 77 3.06 8.27 2.47
C ALA A 77 2.14 7.24 3.11
N PHE A 78 2.07 6.06 2.51
CA PHE A 78 1.20 4.97 2.96
C PHE A 78 1.83 3.62 2.63
N GLY A 79 1.39 2.56 3.28
CA GLY A 79 1.87 1.23 2.93
C GLY A 79 1.29 0.12 3.79
N VAL A 80 1.41 -1.10 3.28
CA VAL A 80 1.09 -2.34 3.98
C VAL A 80 2.35 -3.22 4.05
N THR A 81 2.45 -3.98 5.12
CA THR A 81 3.50 -5.00 5.32
C THR A 81 2.85 -6.26 5.87
N ASP A 82 3.41 -7.41 5.53
CA ASP A 82 2.94 -8.71 6.00
C ASP A 82 4.12 -9.49 6.57
N GLY A 83 4.02 -9.81 7.86
CA GLY A 83 5.00 -10.56 8.61
C GLY A 83 4.91 -12.05 8.29
N VAL A 84 5.99 -12.62 7.78
CA VAL A 84 6.03 -14.01 7.30
C VAL A 84 5.78 -14.99 8.46
N GLY A 85 4.67 -15.71 8.43
CA GLY A 85 4.21 -16.56 9.55
C GLY A 85 5.10 -17.75 9.90
N GLY A 86 5.99 -18.20 9.00
CA GLY A 86 6.89 -19.35 9.25
C GLY A 86 7.82 -19.16 10.46
N TRP A 87 8.09 -17.92 10.84
CA TRP A 87 8.90 -17.58 12.01
C TRP A 87 8.25 -17.95 13.35
N ALA A 88 6.92 -18.11 13.39
CA ALA A 88 6.20 -18.50 14.60
C ALA A 88 6.60 -19.89 15.10
N GLU A 89 7.03 -20.80 14.22
CA GLU A 89 7.52 -22.14 14.59
C GLU A 89 8.81 -22.08 15.43
N MET A 90 9.57 -20.99 15.31
CA MET A 90 10.77 -20.71 16.09
C MET A 90 10.51 -19.79 17.29
N GLY A 91 9.25 -19.52 17.62
CA GLY A 91 8.86 -18.62 18.71
C GLY A 91 9.12 -17.14 18.41
N VAL A 92 9.31 -16.79 17.14
CA VAL A 92 9.51 -15.40 16.69
C VAL A 92 8.18 -14.80 16.29
N ASN A 93 7.88 -13.61 16.80
CA ASN A 93 6.65 -12.89 16.52
C ASN A 93 6.78 -12.06 15.23
N SER A 94 6.18 -12.53 14.13
CA SER A 94 6.29 -11.85 12.83
C SER A 94 5.64 -10.47 12.80
N SER A 95 4.67 -10.21 13.68
CA SER A 95 4.05 -8.89 13.81
C SER A 95 5.03 -7.79 14.26
N ASP A 96 6.16 -8.15 14.90
CA ASP A 96 7.17 -7.16 15.27
C ASP A 96 7.88 -6.61 14.04
N PHE A 97 8.26 -7.48 13.09
CA PHE A 97 8.94 -7.04 11.89
C PHE A 97 8.04 -6.14 11.05
N SER A 98 6.85 -6.61 10.67
CA SER A 98 5.92 -5.87 9.82
C SER A 98 5.55 -4.52 10.43
N TYR A 99 5.26 -4.49 11.74
CA TYR A 99 4.96 -3.27 12.48
C TYR A 99 6.11 -2.26 12.47
N TYR A 100 7.32 -2.67 12.89
CA TYR A 100 8.44 -1.73 12.94
C TYR A 100 8.84 -1.25 11.54
N LEU A 101 8.66 -2.09 10.51
CA LEU A 101 8.89 -1.68 9.13
C LEU A 101 7.92 -0.56 8.71
N CYS A 102 6.63 -0.67 9.03
CA CYS A 102 5.65 0.42 8.84
C CYS A 102 6.00 1.65 9.69
N HIS A 103 6.30 1.45 10.98
CA HIS A 103 6.59 2.52 11.92
C HIS A 103 7.78 3.37 11.46
N GLU A 104 8.90 2.73 11.13
CA GLU A 104 10.10 3.43 10.69
C GLU A 104 9.93 4.05 9.31
N SER A 105 9.23 3.39 8.38
CA SER A 105 8.93 3.97 7.06
C SER A 105 8.09 5.24 7.17
N SER A 106 7.09 5.25 8.05
CA SER A 106 6.26 6.41 8.35
C SER A 106 7.07 7.56 8.96
N ASN A 107 7.86 7.27 10.00
CA ASN A 107 8.70 8.29 10.68
C ASN A 107 9.69 8.93 9.70
N LEU A 108 10.39 8.12 8.91
CA LEU A 108 11.36 8.60 7.92
C LEU A 108 10.70 9.42 6.82
N ALA A 109 9.47 9.07 6.40
CA ALA A 109 8.73 9.87 5.42
C ALA A 109 8.41 11.26 5.97
N VAL A 110 7.94 11.35 7.22
CA VAL A 110 7.66 12.63 7.89
C VAL A 110 8.92 13.45 8.09
N GLU A 111 10.02 12.84 8.53
CA GLU A 111 11.32 13.50 8.68
C GLU A 111 11.79 14.09 7.34
N LYS A 112 11.75 13.30 6.27
CA LYS A 112 12.12 13.75 4.92
C LYS A 112 11.23 14.89 4.42
N ALA A 113 9.92 14.82 4.66
CA ALA A 113 9.01 15.88 4.28
C ALA A 113 9.33 17.21 4.99
N LYS A 114 9.66 17.15 6.30
CA LYS A 114 10.10 18.34 7.08
C LYS A 114 11.44 18.90 6.61
N GLU A 115 12.35 18.06 6.13
CA GLU A 115 13.61 18.50 5.51
C GLU A 115 13.33 19.22 4.19
N ILE A 116 12.43 18.66 3.37
CA ILE A 116 12.05 19.23 2.07
C ILE A 116 11.35 20.58 2.22
N GLU A 117 10.44 20.72 3.19
CA GLU A 117 9.72 21.99 3.46
C GLU A 117 10.68 23.16 3.76
N LYS A 118 11.88 22.87 4.29
CA LYS A 118 12.89 23.89 4.63
C LYS A 118 13.76 24.31 3.45
N GLU A 119 13.70 23.60 2.33
CA GLU A 119 14.61 23.79 1.18
C GLU A 119 13.87 24.40 -0.02
N PRO A 120 14.05 25.70 -0.32
CA PRO A 120 13.33 26.38 -1.40
C PRO A 120 13.55 25.74 -2.78
N ALA A 121 14.71 25.13 -3.02
CA ALA A 121 15.03 24.47 -4.29
C ALA A 121 14.13 23.26 -4.61
N PHE A 122 13.37 22.76 -3.63
CA PHE A 122 12.46 21.62 -3.79
C PHE A 122 11.00 22.01 -3.98
N ALA A 123 10.62 23.27 -3.80
CA ALA A 123 9.23 23.72 -3.87
C ALA A 123 8.54 23.42 -5.21
N GLU A 124 9.31 23.36 -6.30
CA GLU A 124 8.78 23.09 -7.65
C GLU A 124 8.90 21.62 -8.08
N LYS A 125 9.55 20.76 -7.27
CA LYS A 125 9.77 19.36 -7.63
C LYS A 125 8.63 18.47 -7.13
N PRO A 126 8.19 17.48 -7.93
CA PRO A 126 7.25 16.45 -7.48
C PRO A 126 7.69 15.79 -6.18
N LEU A 127 6.81 15.68 -5.18
CA LEU A 127 7.18 15.07 -3.90
C LEU A 127 7.61 13.61 -4.06
N ALA A 128 6.92 12.87 -4.93
CA ALA A 128 7.26 11.48 -5.27
C ALA A 128 8.65 11.34 -5.94
N SER A 129 9.23 12.44 -6.45
CA SER A 129 10.62 12.47 -6.96
C SER A 129 11.65 12.77 -5.87
N LEU A 130 11.23 13.36 -4.75
CA LEU A 130 12.08 13.74 -3.63
C LEU A 130 12.11 12.67 -2.53
N ILE A 131 11.00 11.98 -2.32
CA ILE A 131 10.85 10.90 -1.34
C ILE A 131 10.63 9.59 -2.11
N SER A 132 11.70 8.81 -2.25
CA SER A 132 11.64 7.49 -2.89
C SER A 132 11.11 6.44 -1.90
N PRO A 133 10.00 5.72 -2.22
CA PRO A 133 9.51 4.63 -1.38
C PRO A 133 10.54 3.51 -1.16
N LYS A 134 11.37 3.23 -2.17
CA LYS A 134 12.45 2.25 -2.06
C LYS A 134 13.54 2.70 -1.09
N GLN A 135 13.88 3.99 -1.07
CA GLN A 135 14.81 4.55 -0.09
C GLN A 135 14.20 4.58 1.31
N LEU A 136 12.90 4.86 1.44
CA LEU A 136 12.20 4.73 2.73
C LEU A 136 12.28 3.29 3.25
N LEU A 137 11.94 2.30 2.44
CA LEU A 137 12.05 0.88 2.79
C LEU A 137 13.48 0.49 3.17
N THR A 138 14.46 0.95 2.39
CA THR A 138 15.90 0.69 2.64
C THR A 138 16.34 1.25 3.99
N ASN A 139 16.00 2.51 4.27
CA ASN A 139 16.41 3.19 5.48
C ASN A 139 15.67 2.65 6.71
N ALA A 140 14.39 2.29 6.58
CA ALA A 140 13.62 1.66 7.63
C ALA A 140 14.23 0.30 8.02
N TYR A 141 14.48 -0.57 7.03
CA TYR A 141 15.13 -1.85 7.24
C TYR A 141 16.52 -1.70 7.89
N ASN A 142 17.38 -0.83 7.35
CA ASN A 142 18.71 -0.59 7.89
C ASN A 142 18.68 -0.05 9.32
N LYS A 143 17.68 0.79 9.65
CA LYS A 143 17.49 1.32 11.00
C LYS A 143 17.10 0.20 11.97
N ILE A 144 16.13 -0.65 11.61
CA ILE A 144 15.72 -1.81 12.40
C ILE A 144 16.90 -2.74 12.68
N VAL A 145 17.68 -3.07 11.63
CA VAL A 145 18.88 -3.92 11.75
C VAL A 145 19.92 -3.29 12.67
N ARG A 146 20.23 -2.00 12.48
CA ARG A 146 21.25 -1.27 13.25
C ARG A 146 20.87 -1.15 14.73
N GLU A 147 19.61 -0.83 15.01
CA GLU A 147 19.10 -0.57 16.36
C GLU A 147 18.62 -1.84 17.05
N LYS A 148 18.55 -2.97 16.33
CA LYS A 148 18.11 -4.29 16.83
C LYS A 148 16.72 -4.22 17.47
N THR A 149 15.83 -3.39 16.91
CA THR A 149 14.44 -3.27 17.37
C THR A 149 13.65 -4.55 17.11
N VAL A 150 14.00 -5.27 16.04
CA VAL A 150 13.51 -6.61 15.71
C VAL A 150 14.67 -7.60 15.81
N LYS A 151 14.49 -8.69 16.57
CA LYS A 151 15.54 -9.69 16.81
C LYS A 151 15.65 -10.74 15.71
N ALA A 152 14.52 -11.09 15.12
CA ALA A 152 14.37 -12.08 14.07
C ALA A 152 13.03 -11.89 13.39
N GLY A 153 12.87 -12.41 12.17
CA GLY A 153 11.60 -12.37 11.46
C GLY A 153 11.81 -12.06 9.98
N GLY A 154 10.70 -12.04 9.24
CA GLY A 154 10.69 -11.55 7.87
C GLY A 154 9.39 -10.86 7.53
N SER A 155 9.42 -10.00 6.52
CA SER A 155 8.24 -9.25 6.09
C SER A 155 8.28 -8.93 4.59
N THR A 156 7.11 -8.99 3.95
CA THR A 156 6.86 -8.32 2.67
C THR A 156 6.51 -6.86 2.90
N ALA A 157 6.55 -6.03 1.85
CA ALA A 157 6.22 -4.60 1.96
C ALA A 157 5.75 -4.00 0.63
N CYS A 158 4.64 -3.25 0.67
CA CYS A 158 4.20 -2.38 -0.41
C CYS A 158 4.03 -0.95 0.13
N ILE A 159 4.93 -0.04 -0.23
CA ILE A 159 4.99 1.33 0.30
C ILE A 159 4.85 2.33 -0.85
N GLY A 160 4.01 3.34 -0.67
CA GLY A 160 3.76 4.41 -1.64
C GLY A 160 3.94 5.81 -1.07
N VAL A 161 4.22 6.75 -1.96
CA VAL A 161 4.22 8.19 -1.72
C VAL A 161 3.39 8.85 -2.82
N ALA A 162 2.47 9.73 -2.44
CA ALA A 162 1.64 10.49 -3.35
C ALA A 162 1.76 11.99 -3.06
N GLY A 163 1.99 12.78 -4.12
CA GLY A 163 2.10 14.23 -4.07
C GLY A 163 0.86 14.94 -4.59
N GLN A 164 0.63 16.17 -4.16
CA GLN A 164 -0.50 17.02 -4.62
C GLN A 164 -0.47 17.32 -6.13
N ASP A 165 0.62 17.04 -6.82
CA ASP A 165 0.75 17.13 -8.28
C ASP A 165 0.20 15.90 -9.01
N GLY A 166 -0.33 14.91 -8.28
CA GLY A 166 -0.84 13.66 -8.82
C GLY A 166 0.24 12.61 -9.06
N GLN A 167 1.51 12.90 -8.81
CA GLN A 167 2.56 11.90 -8.97
C GLN A 167 2.53 10.91 -7.80
N VAL A 168 2.41 9.63 -8.14
CA VAL A 168 2.46 8.51 -7.19
C VAL A 168 3.65 7.63 -7.52
N ALA A 169 4.45 7.30 -6.49
CA ALA A 169 5.52 6.32 -6.57
C ALA A 169 5.25 5.19 -5.57
N VAL A 170 5.53 3.94 -5.95
CA VAL A 170 5.35 2.76 -5.09
C VAL A 170 6.60 1.87 -5.18
N ALA A 171 7.02 1.30 -4.05
CA ALA A 171 7.98 0.21 -3.99
C ALA A 171 7.29 -1.04 -3.42
N ASN A 172 7.39 -2.17 -4.12
CA ASN A 172 6.85 -3.46 -3.69
C ASN A 172 7.96 -4.49 -3.55
N LEU A 173 8.02 -5.16 -2.40
CA LEU A 173 8.85 -6.32 -2.13
C LEU A 173 7.95 -7.46 -1.65
N GLY A 174 7.86 -8.55 -2.41
CA GLY A 174 7.04 -9.72 -2.08
C GLY A 174 5.69 -9.76 -2.80
N ASP A 175 4.72 -10.46 -2.19
CA ASP A 175 3.38 -10.75 -2.71
C ASP A 175 2.25 -9.94 -2.08
N SER A 176 2.56 -9.06 -1.12
CA SER A 176 1.84 -7.80 -0.95
C SER A 176 1.81 -7.02 -2.28
N GLY A 177 0.89 -6.08 -2.42
CA GLY A 177 0.83 -5.31 -3.66
C GLY A 177 -0.22 -4.21 -3.70
N PHE A 178 -0.42 -3.66 -4.91
CA PHE A 178 -1.42 -2.64 -5.17
C PHE A 178 -2.14 -2.83 -6.51
N MET A 179 -3.34 -2.28 -6.59
CA MET A 179 -4.18 -2.19 -7.79
C MET A 179 -4.68 -0.76 -7.94
N VAL A 180 -4.74 -0.27 -9.18
CA VAL A 180 -5.30 1.05 -9.53
C VAL A 180 -6.55 0.84 -10.35
N PHE A 181 -7.66 1.39 -9.90
CA PHE A 181 -8.94 1.36 -10.60
C PHE A 181 -9.33 2.76 -11.05
N ARG A 182 -9.65 2.89 -12.34
CA ARG A 182 -10.00 4.15 -13.00
C ARG A 182 -11.20 3.92 -13.90
N ASN A 183 -12.22 4.77 -13.78
CA ASN A 183 -13.37 4.78 -14.70
C ASN A 183 -13.97 3.37 -14.92
N GLY A 184 -14.16 2.64 -13.81
CA GLY A 184 -14.74 1.30 -13.81
C GLY A 184 -13.85 0.17 -14.34
N LYS A 185 -12.54 0.40 -14.49
CA LYS A 185 -11.57 -0.55 -15.06
C LYS A 185 -10.33 -0.69 -14.19
N LEU A 186 -9.65 -1.83 -14.28
CA LEU A 186 -8.30 -2.01 -13.74
C LEU A 186 -7.30 -1.29 -14.65
N ALA A 187 -6.70 -0.20 -14.16
CA ALA A 187 -5.77 0.65 -14.90
C ALA A 187 -4.30 0.20 -14.75
N GLY A 188 -3.96 -0.41 -13.60
CA GLY A 188 -2.61 -0.88 -13.31
C GLY A 188 -2.52 -1.57 -11.97
N GLY A 189 -1.32 -2.02 -11.61
CA GLY A 189 -1.04 -2.68 -10.33
C GLY A 189 0.33 -3.36 -10.34
N SER A 190 0.74 -3.85 -9.17
CA SER A 190 1.95 -4.67 -9.05
C SER A 190 1.69 -6.12 -9.45
N LYS A 191 2.79 -6.85 -9.69
CA LYS A 191 2.79 -8.31 -9.73
C LYS A 191 3.46 -8.82 -8.46
N ALA A 192 2.98 -9.95 -7.94
CA ALA A 192 3.63 -10.62 -6.82
C ALA A 192 5.07 -11.01 -7.17
N GLN A 193 5.99 -10.80 -6.25
CA GLN A 193 7.37 -11.24 -6.35
C GLN A 193 7.57 -12.49 -5.49
N THR A 194 7.85 -13.62 -6.12
CA THR A 194 8.01 -14.91 -5.44
C THR A 194 9.25 -15.65 -5.95
N HIS A 195 9.95 -16.35 -5.06
CA HIS A 195 11.03 -17.28 -5.41
C HIS A 195 10.48 -18.61 -5.92
N ALA A 196 9.34 -19.03 -5.35
CA ALA A 196 8.59 -20.22 -5.68
C ALA A 196 7.13 -20.03 -5.25
N PHE A 197 6.28 -21.01 -5.56
CA PHE A 197 4.89 -21.02 -5.10
C PHE A 197 4.80 -20.77 -3.59
N ASN A 198 3.98 -19.78 -3.18
CA ASN A 198 3.75 -19.41 -1.79
C ASN A 198 5.05 -19.13 -1.00
N THR A 199 6.09 -18.64 -1.69
CA THR A 199 7.39 -18.29 -1.12
C THR A 199 7.78 -16.89 -1.62
N PRO A 200 7.27 -15.83 -0.97
CA PRO A 200 7.51 -14.46 -1.42
C PRO A 200 8.96 -14.03 -1.23
N TYR A 201 9.33 -13.03 -2.01
CA TYR A 201 10.45 -12.17 -1.66
C TYR A 201 10.16 -11.50 -0.32
N GLN A 202 11.12 -11.52 0.59
CA GLN A 202 10.92 -11.00 1.94
C GLN A 202 12.21 -10.42 2.51
N LEU A 203 12.10 -9.28 3.18
CA LEU A 203 13.17 -8.84 4.07
C LEU A 203 13.26 -9.81 5.23
N ALA A 204 14.47 -10.09 5.70
CA ALA A 204 14.66 -11.02 6.81
C ALA A 204 15.77 -10.55 7.75
N ILE A 205 15.56 -10.77 9.05
CA ILE A 205 16.58 -10.66 10.09
C ILE A 205 16.74 -12.07 10.64
N ILE A 206 17.93 -12.64 10.43
CA ILE A 206 18.25 -13.99 10.89
C ILE A 206 19.32 -13.86 11.97
N PRO A 207 19.09 -14.38 13.19
CA PRO A 207 20.11 -14.40 14.23
C PRO A 207 21.39 -15.10 13.77
N ASP A 208 22.56 -14.52 14.05
CA ASP A 208 23.87 -15.07 13.65
C ASP A 208 24.08 -16.53 14.07
N GLU A 209 23.60 -16.90 15.26
CA GLU A 209 23.70 -18.26 15.79
C GLU A 209 22.88 -19.26 14.97
N LEU A 210 21.65 -18.87 14.61
CA LEU A 210 20.76 -19.65 13.76
C LEU A 210 21.38 -19.80 12.37
N LYS A 211 21.80 -18.67 11.78
CA LYS A 211 22.45 -18.65 10.46
C LYS A 211 23.66 -19.59 10.40
N ARG A 212 24.57 -19.50 11.37
CA ARG A 212 25.77 -20.38 11.43
C ARG A 212 25.40 -21.85 11.64
N SER A 213 24.37 -22.13 12.43
CA SER A 213 23.90 -23.50 12.66
C SER A 213 23.33 -24.10 11.38
N ASP A 214 22.47 -23.35 10.70
CA ASP A 214 21.75 -23.79 9.51
C ASP A 214 22.69 -23.92 8.31
N GLU A 215 23.64 -23.00 8.14
CA GLU A 215 24.69 -23.08 7.12
C GLU A 215 25.56 -24.34 7.28
N ARG A 216 25.87 -24.76 8.52
CA ARG A 216 26.61 -26.02 8.78
C ARG A 216 25.82 -27.25 8.40
N GLN A 217 24.50 -27.16 8.41
CA GLN A 217 23.58 -28.23 7.99
C GLN A 217 23.23 -28.14 6.49
N GLY A 218 23.79 -27.18 5.77
CA GLY A 218 23.52 -26.96 4.34
C GLY A 218 22.18 -26.28 4.07
N LEU A 219 21.52 -25.72 5.09
CA LEU A 219 20.29 -24.94 4.96
C LEU A 219 20.63 -23.51 4.56
N ARG A 220 19.74 -22.89 3.78
CA ARG A 220 19.84 -21.49 3.36
C ARG A 220 18.56 -20.76 3.73
N HIS A 221 18.72 -19.52 4.13
CA HIS A 221 17.60 -18.63 4.38
C HIS A 221 17.35 -17.71 3.19
N ILE A 222 16.12 -17.20 3.10
CA ILE A 222 15.78 -16.11 2.20
C ILE A 222 16.29 -14.82 2.84
N GLU A 223 17.15 -14.10 2.13
CA GLU A 223 17.81 -12.87 2.58
C GLU A 223 17.65 -11.77 1.52
N ASP A 224 16.42 -11.54 1.06
CA ASP A 224 16.18 -10.49 0.07
C ASP A 224 16.48 -9.12 0.66
N THR A 225 16.87 -8.21 -0.22
CA THR A 225 17.25 -6.85 0.17
C THR A 225 16.25 -5.83 -0.37
N PRO A 226 16.14 -4.65 0.24
CA PRO A 226 15.32 -3.56 -0.29
C PRO A 226 15.68 -3.19 -1.75
N ALA A 227 16.91 -3.49 -2.19
CA ALA A 227 17.35 -3.29 -3.57
C ALA A 227 16.59 -4.14 -4.59
N MET A 228 15.97 -5.25 -4.17
CA MET A 228 15.18 -6.15 -5.01
C MET A 228 13.72 -5.71 -5.16
N ALA A 229 13.28 -4.69 -4.44
CA ALA A 229 11.93 -4.16 -4.56
C ALA A 229 11.70 -3.57 -5.97
N ASP A 230 10.57 -3.96 -6.57
CA ASP A 230 10.05 -3.35 -7.79
C ASP A 230 9.61 -1.92 -7.52
N GLN A 231 9.80 -1.04 -8.49
CA GLN A 231 9.43 0.36 -8.41
C GLN A 231 8.42 0.72 -9.47
N PHE A 232 7.38 1.43 -9.07
CA PHE A 232 6.30 1.88 -9.94
C PHE A 232 6.17 3.38 -9.81
N SER A 233 5.81 4.04 -10.91
CA SER A 233 5.47 5.46 -10.91
C SER A 233 4.36 5.70 -11.93
N PHE A 234 3.35 6.46 -11.53
CA PHE A 234 2.22 6.81 -12.38
C PHE A 234 1.63 8.15 -11.97
N THR A 235 0.85 8.75 -12.87
CA THR A 235 0.08 9.96 -12.59
C THR A 235 -1.35 9.57 -12.26
N ALA A 236 -1.77 9.88 -11.05
CA ALA A 236 -3.12 9.72 -10.57
C ALA A 236 -4.06 10.76 -11.19
N GLU A 237 -5.30 10.36 -11.39
CA GLU A 237 -6.38 11.22 -11.89
C GLU A 237 -7.49 11.34 -10.82
N PRO A 238 -8.21 12.47 -10.72
CA PRO A 238 -9.36 12.58 -9.85
C PRO A 238 -10.37 11.45 -10.07
N GLY A 239 -10.76 10.79 -8.99
CA GLY A 239 -11.63 9.62 -8.99
C GLY A 239 -10.92 8.28 -9.13
N ASP A 240 -9.59 8.24 -9.26
CA ASP A 240 -8.84 7.00 -9.13
C ASP A 240 -9.01 6.40 -7.73
N VAL A 241 -9.05 5.07 -7.69
CA VAL A 241 -9.03 4.28 -6.46
C VAL A 241 -7.81 3.40 -6.48
N ILE A 242 -6.88 3.63 -5.55
CA ILE A 242 -5.69 2.80 -5.35
C ILE A 242 -5.96 1.90 -4.16
N VAL A 243 -5.84 0.59 -4.34
CA VAL A 243 -6.00 -0.41 -3.28
C VAL A 243 -4.66 -1.07 -3.04
N LEU A 244 -4.10 -0.91 -1.84
CA LEU A 244 -2.93 -1.68 -1.38
C LEU A 244 -3.43 -2.79 -0.47
N ALA A 245 -2.82 -3.98 -0.58
CA ALA A 245 -3.22 -5.11 0.24
C ALA A 245 -2.09 -6.12 0.45
N THR A 246 -2.21 -6.87 1.55
CA THR A 246 -1.43 -8.07 1.85
C THR A 246 -1.98 -9.29 1.08
N ASP A 247 -1.23 -10.40 1.10
CA ASP A 247 -1.56 -11.61 0.33
C ASP A 247 -2.90 -12.23 0.72
N GLY A 248 -3.35 -12.04 1.96
CA GLY A 248 -4.66 -12.49 2.43
C GLY A 248 -5.84 -11.95 1.61
N LEU A 249 -5.68 -10.82 0.91
CA LEU A 249 -6.60 -10.41 -0.15
C LEU A 249 -6.34 -11.15 -1.47
N THR A 250 -5.13 -11.05 -2.01
CA THR A 250 -4.80 -11.44 -3.39
C THR A 250 -4.84 -12.95 -3.61
N ASP A 251 -4.63 -13.75 -2.56
CA ASP A 251 -4.80 -15.20 -2.57
C ASP A 251 -6.27 -15.62 -2.63
N ASN A 252 -7.18 -14.76 -2.17
CA ASN A 252 -8.60 -15.06 -2.03
C ASN A 252 -9.49 -14.34 -3.05
N MET A 253 -9.02 -13.24 -3.62
CA MET A 253 -9.75 -12.43 -4.60
C MET A 253 -8.86 -12.02 -5.76
N SER A 254 -9.34 -12.22 -6.98
CA SER A 254 -8.66 -11.69 -8.17
C SER A 254 -8.87 -10.18 -8.29
N ALA A 255 -8.04 -9.50 -9.08
CA ALA A 255 -8.22 -8.08 -9.38
C ALA A 255 -9.61 -7.77 -9.98
N GLN A 256 -10.22 -8.73 -10.69
CA GLN A 256 -11.58 -8.60 -11.23
C GLN A 256 -12.66 -8.74 -10.15
N ASP A 257 -12.44 -9.55 -9.12
CA ASP A 257 -13.36 -9.64 -7.97
C ASP A 257 -13.30 -8.35 -7.15
N THR A 258 -12.10 -7.80 -6.94
CA THR A 258 -11.91 -6.49 -6.30
C THR A 258 -12.55 -5.37 -7.13
N LEU A 259 -12.37 -5.36 -8.45
CA LEU A 259 -12.97 -4.37 -9.35
C LEU A 259 -14.50 -4.32 -9.23
N LYS A 260 -15.16 -5.47 -9.07
CA LYS A 260 -16.63 -5.50 -8.89
C LYS A 260 -17.06 -4.73 -7.64
N ILE A 261 -16.39 -4.98 -6.52
CA ILE A 261 -16.67 -4.27 -5.25
C ILE A 261 -16.39 -2.78 -5.38
N VAL A 262 -15.28 -2.41 -6.04
CA VAL A 262 -14.95 -1.00 -6.30
C VAL A 262 -16.04 -0.35 -7.14
N ASN A 263 -16.44 -0.95 -8.26
CA ASN A 263 -17.50 -0.41 -9.13
C ASN A 263 -18.83 -0.24 -8.37
N GLU A 264 -19.27 -1.27 -7.65
CA GLU A 264 -20.50 -1.23 -6.87
C GLU A 264 -20.46 -0.11 -5.82
N THR A 265 -19.39 -0.07 -5.02
CA THR A 265 -19.28 0.90 -3.92
C THR A 265 -19.15 2.33 -4.44
N MET A 266 -18.31 2.57 -5.45
CA MET A 266 -18.09 3.92 -5.98
C MET A 266 -19.34 4.47 -6.68
N LEU A 267 -20.13 3.62 -7.35
CA LEU A 267 -21.43 4.02 -7.91
C LEU A 267 -22.48 4.26 -6.83
N GLU A 268 -22.57 3.40 -5.80
CA GLU A 268 -23.50 3.54 -4.69
C GLU A 268 -23.29 4.84 -3.89
N HIS A 269 -22.03 5.22 -3.66
CA HIS A 269 -21.67 6.46 -2.97
C HIS A 269 -21.65 7.70 -3.88
N GLY A 270 -22.06 7.56 -5.14
CA GLY A 270 -22.10 8.66 -6.12
C GLY A 270 -20.73 9.23 -6.47
N SER A 271 -19.65 8.53 -6.14
CA SER A 271 -18.29 8.97 -6.45
C SER A 271 -17.92 8.70 -7.90
N TRP A 272 -18.51 7.63 -8.46
CA TRP A 272 -18.56 7.38 -9.90
C TRP A 272 -20.00 7.45 -10.38
N ILE A 273 -20.16 7.77 -11.67
CA ILE A 273 -21.45 7.79 -12.36
C ILE A 273 -21.37 6.97 -13.65
N LYS A 274 -22.54 6.52 -14.12
CA LYS A 274 -22.68 5.94 -15.46
C LYS A 274 -22.93 7.05 -16.47
N ASP A 275 -22.14 7.03 -17.53
CA ASP A 275 -22.20 7.91 -18.69
C ASP A 275 -22.49 7.05 -19.92
N ASP A 276 -23.45 7.49 -20.75
CA ASP A 276 -23.92 6.72 -21.90
C ASP A 276 -22.83 6.49 -22.96
N LYS A 277 -21.78 7.33 -22.99
CA LYS A 277 -20.69 7.25 -23.97
C LYS A 277 -19.43 6.63 -23.39
N GLU A 278 -19.08 7.00 -22.15
CA GLU A 278 -17.80 6.64 -21.53
C GLU A 278 -17.87 5.44 -20.58
N GLY A 279 -19.08 4.96 -20.27
CA GLY A 279 -19.29 3.86 -19.33
C GLY A 279 -19.31 4.36 -17.90
N ILE A 280 -18.33 4.01 -17.07
CA ILE A 280 -18.20 4.52 -15.71
C ILE A 280 -17.18 5.65 -15.71
N LYS A 281 -17.48 6.78 -15.07
CA LYS A 281 -16.51 7.88 -14.88
C LYS A 281 -16.63 8.55 -13.52
N SER A 282 -15.62 9.31 -13.14
CA SER A 282 -15.63 10.14 -11.93
C SER A 282 -16.79 11.16 -11.94
N SER A 283 -17.44 11.35 -10.79
CA SER A 283 -18.50 12.36 -10.62
C SER A 283 -17.96 13.74 -10.21
N GLY A 284 -16.70 13.82 -9.78
CA GLY A 284 -16.11 14.99 -9.13
C GLY A 284 -16.35 15.06 -7.62
N GLU A 285 -17.18 14.17 -7.06
CA GLU A 285 -17.28 13.92 -5.62
C GLU A 285 -16.61 12.60 -5.27
N HIS A 286 -16.02 12.51 -4.07
CA HIS A 286 -15.23 11.35 -3.67
C HIS A 286 -15.57 10.94 -2.23
N LYS A 287 -16.30 9.84 -2.10
CA LYS A 287 -16.91 9.34 -0.86
C LYS A 287 -16.77 7.82 -0.77
N GLY A 288 -17.07 7.25 0.39
CA GLY A 288 -17.18 5.80 0.55
C GLY A 288 -15.87 5.04 0.76
N ALA A 289 -14.72 5.70 0.93
CA ALA A 289 -13.42 5.05 1.15
C ALA A 289 -13.46 3.98 2.26
N MET A 290 -14.04 4.33 3.42
CA MET A 290 -14.15 3.42 4.57
C MET A 290 -15.11 2.25 4.31
N ASP A 291 -16.23 2.48 3.61
CA ASP A 291 -17.15 1.40 3.23
C ASP A 291 -16.49 0.46 2.22
N LEU A 292 -15.77 1.01 1.24
CA LEU A 292 -15.02 0.24 0.25
C LEU A 292 -13.96 -0.65 0.91
N ALA A 293 -13.12 -0.09 1.79
CA ALA A 293 -12.10 -0.85 2.50
C ALA A 293 -12.74 -2.03 3.27
N ARG A 294 -13.83 -1.76 4.01
CA ARG A 294 -14.56 -2.78 4.77
C ARG A 294 -15.17 -3.86 3.87
N ARG A 295 -15.81 -3.50 2.76
CA ARG A 295 -16.42 -4.46 1.83
C ARG A 295 -15.38 -5.39 1.22
N ILE A 296 -14.22 -4.85 0.81
CA ILE A 296 -13.11 -5.65 0.28
C ILE A 296 -12.65 -6.68 1.34
N VAL A 297 -12.34 -6.23 2.56
CA VAL A 297 -11.85 -7.11 3.63
C VAL A 297 -12.88 -8.16 4.04
N LEU A 298 -14.13 -7.77 4.22
CA LEU A 298 -15.20 -8.71 4.60
C LEU A 298 -15.44 -9.75 3.51
N LYS A 299 -15.37 -9.36 2.23
CA LYS A 299 -15.50 -10.31 1.12
C LYS A 299 -14.32 -11.27 1.09
N ALA A 300 -13.09 -10.77 1.18
CA ALA A 300 -11.89 -11.58 1.21
C ALA A 300 -11.91 -12.58 2.38
N LYS A 301 -12.31 -12.14 3.58
CA LYS A 301 -12.47 -12.99 4.76
C LYS A 301 -13.50 -14.11 4.58
N SER A 302 -14.64 -13.78 3.95
CA SER A 302 -15.66 -14.79 3.66
C SER A 302 -15.17 -15.84 2.67
N LEU A 303 -14.36 -15.42 1.68
CA LEU A 303 -13.81 -16.31 0.66
C LEU A 303 -12.64 -17.14 1.18
N SER A 304 -11.83 -16.60 2.10
CA SER A 304 -10.68 -17.28 2.69
C SER A 304 -11.05 -18.53 3.48
N THR A 305 -12.26 -18.58 4.02
CA THR A 305 -12.80 -19.73 4.78
C THR A 305 -13.71 -20.63 3.94
N ASN A 306 -14.01 -20.26 2.69
CA ASN A 306 -14.89 -21.03 1.82
C ASN A 306 -14.11 -22.17 1.14
N LYS A 307 -14.37 -23.41 1.56
CA LYS A 307 -13.74 -24.63 1.04
C LYS A 307 -14.10 -24.98 -0.42
N GLN A 308 -15.15 -24.36 -0.97
CA GLN A 308 -15.59 -24.55 -2.36
C GLN A 308 -15.18 -23.40 -3.27
N HIS A 309 -14.45 -22.41 -2.76
CA HIS A 309 -13.98 -21.29 -3.56
C HIS A 309 -12.79 -21.69 -4.42
N LEU A 310 -12.87 -21.48 -5.73
CA LEU A 310 -11.71 -21.59 -6.62
C LEU A 310 -10.92 -20.28 -6.56
N SER A 311 -10.24 -20.07 -5.44
CA SER A 311 -9.44 -18.90 -5.14
C SER A 311 -8.24 -18.76 -6.09
N PRO A 312 -7.66 -17.55 -6.25
CA PRO A 312 -6.36 -17.38 -6.90
C PRO A 312 -5.29 -18.35 -6.38
N PHE A 313 -5.15 -18.48 -5.06
CA PHE A 313 -4.25 -19.44 -4.44
C PHE A 313 -4.55 -20.87 -4.89
N ALA A 314 -5.82 -21.30 -4.83
CA ALA A 314 -6.21 -22.64 -5.24
C ALA A 314 -5.90 -22.92 -6.71
N LYS A 315 -6.12 -21.95 -7.59
CA LYS A 315 -5.76 -22.06 -9.01
C LYS A 315 -4.25 -22.26 -9.18
N GLU A 316 -3.44 -21.53 -8.43
CA GLU A 316 -1.99 -21.68 -8.49
C GLU A 316 -1.52 -23.04 -7.93
N VAL A 317 -2.12 -23.52 -6.83
CA VAL A 317 -1.89 -24.90 -6.34
C VAL A 317 -2.15 -25.92 -7.45
N GLN A 318 -3.31 -25.82 -8.13
CA GLN A 318 -3.64 -26.74 -9.22
C GLN A 318 -2.62 -26.67 -10.37
N GLN A 319 -2.16 -25.46 -10.70
CA GLN A 319 -1.20 -25.24 -11.78
C GLN A 319 0.19 -25.78 -11.46
N VAL A 320 0.69 -25.54 -10.25
CA VAL A 320 2.05 -25.91 -9.83
C VAL A 320 2.10 -27.39 -9.46
N MET A 321 1.18 -27.84 -8.62
CA MET A 321 1.19 -29.20 -8.05
C MET A 321 0.48 -30.24 -8.92
N LYS A 322 -0.24 -29.81 -9.97
CA LYS A 322 -1.01 -30.69 -10.88
C LYS A 322 -2.04 -31.56 -10.17
N VAL A 323 -2.60 -31.08 -9.06
CA VAL A 323 -3.66 -31.74 -8.28
C VAL A 323 -4.94 -30.93 -8.33
N HIS A 324 -6.09 -31.57 -8.09
CA HIS A 324 -7.33 -30.84 -7.87
C HIS A 324 -7.37 -30.29 -6.44
N TYR A 325 -7.38 -28.97 -6.30
CA TYR A 325 -7.42 -28.27 -5.02
C TYR A 325 -8.47 -27.15 -5.07
N MET A 326 -9.28 -27.03 -4.02
CA MET A 326 -10.31 -26.00 -3.88
C MET A 326 -10.24 -25.42 -2.47
N GLY A 327 -10.65 -24.16 -2.32
CA GLY A 327 -10.71 -23.48 -1.04
C GLY A 327 -10.03 -22.12 -1.08
N GLY A 328 -10.43 -21.23 -0.17
CA GLY A 328 -9.63 -20.06 0.18
C GLY A 328 -8.38 -20.42 1.00
N LYS A 329 -7.51 -19.44 1.19
CA LYS A 329 -6.35 -19.48 2.10
C LYS A 329 -6.64 -18.57 3.29
N PRO A 330 -6.98 -19.09 4.49
CA PRO A 330 -7.17 -18.27 5.67
C PRO A 330 -5.88 -17.55 6.05
N ASP A 331 -5.89 -16.22 5.92
CA ASP A 331 -4.76 -15.38 6.33
C ASP A 331 -5.20 -14.11 7.07
N ASP A 332 -4.22 -13.35 7.59
CA ASP A 332 -4.46 -11.95 7.93
C ASP A 332 -4.75 -11.18 6.64
N ILE A 333 -5.67 -10.23 6.72
CA ILE A 333 -6.09 -9.44 5.55
C ILE A 333 -6.02 -7.99 5.95
N THR A 334 -5.18 -7.22 5.28
CA THR A 334 -5.05 -5.78 5.49
C THR A 334 -5.19 -5.06 4.17
N VAL A 335 -6.03 -4.03 4.14
CA VAL A 335 -6.33 -3.24 2.94
C VAL A 335 -6.25 -1.76 3.27
N LEU A 336 -5.53 -1.01 2.43
CA LEU A 336 -5.59 0.44 2.36
C LEU A 336 -6.24 0.86 1.05
N VAL A 337 -7.28 1.68 1.15
CA VAL A 337 -7.94 2.34 0.02
C VAL A 337 -7.51 3.80 0.00
N VAL A 338 -7.01 4.27 -1.14
CA VAL A 338 -6.68 5.67 -1.40
C VAL A 338 -7.58 6.15 -2.53
N ILE A 339 -8.50 7.07 -2.23
CA ILE A 339 -9.32 7.75 -3.24
C ILE A 339 -8.66 9.08 -3.58
N VAL A 340 -8.44 9.30 -4.87
CA VAL A 340 -7.81 10.52 -5.39
C VAL A 340 -8.89 11.57 -5.64
N ASN A 341 -8.74 12.72 -5.00
CA ASN A 341 -9.66 13.84 -5.07
C ASN A 341 -9.06 15.00 -5.89
N GLU A 342 -9.93 15.87 -6.39
CA GLU A 342 -9.58 17.14 -7.03
C GLU A 342 -9.40 18.32 -6.05
#